data_AF-B2Y8B2-F1
#
_entry.id   AF-B2Y8B2-F1
#
_cell.length_a   1.000
_cell.length_b   1.000
_cell.length_c   1.000
_cell.angle_alpha   90.00
_cell.angle_beta   90.00
_cell.angle_gamma   90.00
#
_symmetry.space_group_name_H-M   'P 1'
#
loop_
_entity.id
_entity.type
_entity.pdbx_description
1 polymer ?
#
loop_
_entity_poly.entity_id
_entity_poly.type
_entity_poly.pdbx_seq_one_letter_code
_entity_poly.pdbx_strand_id
1 'polypeptide(L)'
;MSASQSAVRSRAEAIKVSRTFDWLIIFTAYFVVLGGYHIHYMSTGGDWDFWADWKDRRLWVTVAPIVSITFPAAVQACLWFRYKLPWGATMCVLGLLLGEWVNRYFNFWGWTYFPVNFCFPSNLVPGAIVLDVVLMLSNSMTLTAVVGGMAWGLLFYPGNWPIIAPLHVPVEYNGMMFTLADLQGYHYVRTGTPEYIRMVEKGTLRTF
;
A
#
# COMPACT_ATOMS: atom_id res chain seq x y z
N MET A 1 -52.74 -8.51 -17.52
CA MET A 1 -51.98 -8.56 -16.25
C MET A 1 -50.80 -9.48 -16.48
N SER A 2 -49.59 -8.93 -16.70
CA SER A 2 -48.38 -9.75 -16.82
C SER A 2 -48.00 -10.20 -15.41
N ALA A 3 -48.21 -11.48 -15.09
CA ALA A 3 -47.66 -12.07 -13.88
C ALA A 3 -46.13 -12.12 -14.08
N SER A 4 -45.40 -11.30 -13.33
CA SER A 4 -43.94 -11.32 -13.35
C SER A 4 -43.44 -12.72 -12.97
N GLN A 5 -42.75 -13.40 -13.89
CA GLN A 5 -42.09 -14.66 -13.61
C GLN A 5 -40.86 -14.40 -12.73
N SER A 6 -40.77 -15.09 -11.59
CA SER A 6 -39.70 -14.89 -10.61
C SER A 6 -38.56 -15.89 -10.80
N ALA A 7 -37.32 -15.42 -10.70
CA ALA A 7 -36.12 -16.26 -10.69
C ALA A 7 -35.96 -17.09 -9.40
N VAL A 8 -36.71 -16.75 -8.35
CA VAL A 8 -36.67 -17.39 -7.03
C VAL A 8 -38.07 -17.76 -6.56
N ARG A 9 -38.18 -18.76 -5.68
CA ARG A 9 -39.45 -19.32 -5.20
C ARG A 9 -39.93 -18.69 -3.88
N SER A 10 -39.07 -17.97 -3.18
CA SER A 10 -39.44 -17.26 -1.93
C SER A 10 -38.62 -15.99 -1.70
N ARG A 11 -39.12 -15.10 -0.83
CA ARG A 11 -38.39 -13.91 -0.37
C ARG A 11 -37.08 -14.28 0.35
N ALA A 12 -37.11 -15.35 1.15
CA ALA A 12 -35.93 -15.83 1.87
C ALA A 12 -34.84 -16.30 0.90
N GLU A 13 -35.22 -17.00 -0.16
CA GLU A 13 -34.32 -17.43 -1.22
C GLU A 13 -33.73 -16.23 -1.98
N ALA A 14 -34.54 -15.21 -2.28
CA ALA A 14 -34.07 -13.97 -2.90
C ALA A 14 -32.94 -13.30 -2.11
N ILE A 15 -33.14 -13.14 -0.79
CA ILE A 15 -32.15 -12.53 0.11
C ILE A 15 -30.90 -13.40 0.19
N LYS A 16 -31.06 -14.72 0.35
CA LYS A 16 -29.93 -15.65 0.45
C LYS A 16 -29.05 -15.58 -0.79
N VAL A 17 -29.64 -15.69 -1.97
CA VAL A 17 -28.92 -15.64 -3.25
C VAL A 17 -28.21 -14.30 -3.43
N SER A 18 -28.89 -13.19 -3.15
CA SER A 18 -28.27 -11.85 -3.21
C SER A 18 -27.06 -11.74 -2.28
N ARG A 19 -27.14 -12.23 -1.05
CA ARG A 19 -25.99 -12.19 -0.10
C ARG A 19 -24.88 -13.15 -0.48
N THR A 20 -25.19 -14.28 -1.12
CA THR A 20 -24.16 -15.15 -1.70
C THR A 20 -23.40 -14.43 -2.81
N PHE A 21 -24.09 -13.68 -3.67
CA PHE A 21 -23.44 -12.85 -4.68
C PHE A 21 -22.59 -11.75 -4.06
N ASP A 22 -23.03 -11.07 -3.00
CA ASP A 22 -22.22 -10.08 -2.30
C ASP A 22 -20.85 -10.66 -1.91
N TRP A 23 -20.81 -11.86 -1.32
CA TRP A 23 -19.57 -12.52 -0.93
C TRP A 23 -18.70 -12.92 -2.12
N LEU A 24 -19.29 -13.50 -3.15
CA LEU A 24 -18.56 -13.90 -4.35
C LEU A 24 -17.92 -12.67 -5.04
N ILE A 25 -18.69 -11.58 -5.17
CA ILE A 25 -18.21 -10.34 -5.78
C ILE A 25 -17.10 -9.72 -4.95
N ILE A 26 -17.29 -9.59 -3.63
CA ILE A 26 -16.27 -9.01 -2.74
C ILE A 26 -14.99 -9.83 -2.79
N PHE A 27 -15.10 -11.16 -2.68
CA PHE A 27 -13.94 -12.05 -2.73
C PHE A 27 -13.18 -11.92 -4.05
N THR A 28 -13.88 -12.01 -5.18
CA THR A 28 -13.26 -11.89 -6.50
C THR A 28 -12.65 -10.50 -6.71
N ALA A 29 -13.38 -9.44 -6.41
CA ALA A 29 -12.88 -8.07 -6.55
C ALA A 29 -11.63 -7.84 -5.69
N TYR A 30 -11.63 -8.32 -4.45
CA TYR A 30 -10.49 -8.19 -3.55
C TYR A 30 -9.23 -8.85 -4.11
N PHE A 31 -9.30 -10.13 -4.52
CA PHE A 31 -8.11 -10.85 -5.01
C PHE A 31 -7.65 -10.41 -6.40
N VAL A 32 -8.58 -10.02 -7.29
CA VAL A 32 -8.21 -9.47 -8.60
C VAL A 32 -7.51 -8.13 -8.45
N VAL A 33 -8.05 -7.23 -7.61
CA VAL A 33 -7.41 -5.93 -7.33
C VAL A 33 -6.09 -6.13 -6.60
N LEU A 34 -6.01 -7.03 -5.62
CA LEU A 34 -4.77 -7.37 -4.94
C LEU A 34 -3.69 -7.78 -5.94
N GLY A 35 -3.99 -8.74 -6.83
CA GLY A 35 -3.01 -9.22 -7.81
C GLY A 35 -2.52 -8.11 -8.74
N GLY A 36 -3.46 -7.35 -9.33
CA GLY A 36 -3.11 -6.25 -10.23
C GLY A 36 -2.34 -5.12 -9.53
N TYR A 37 -2.81 -4.72 -8.34
CA TYR A 37 -2.22 -3.62 -7.59
C TYR A 37 -0.83 -3.98 -7.07
N HIS A 38 -0.67 -5.21 -6.56
CA HIS A 38 0.62 -5.68 -6.08
C HIS A 38 1.65 -5.75 -7.21
N ILE A 39 1.30 -6.27 -8.39
CA ILE A 39 2.22 -6.28 -9.55
C ILE A 39 2.62 -4.85 -9.94
N HIS A 40 1.64 -3.95 -10.08
CA HIS A 40 1.89 -2.55 -10.43
C HIS A 40 2.81 -1.86 -9.41
N TYR A 41 2.49 -1.96 -8.12
CA TYR A 41 3.26 -1.32 -7.05
C TYR A 41 4.66 -1.93 -6.96
N MET A 42 4.77 -3.26 -7.02
CA MET A 42 6.05 -3.97 -7.01
C MET A 42 6.98 -3.52 -8.14
N SER A 43 6.44 -3.33 -9.35
CA SER A 43 7.23 -2.92 -10.52
C SER A 43 7.59 -1.43 -10.56
N THR A 44 6.98 -0.59 -9.71
CA THR A 44 7.15 0.86 -9.78
C THR A 44 7.72 1.48 -8.50
N GLY A 45 7.19 1.12 -7.34
CA GLY A 45 7.65 1.57 -6.01
C GLY A 45 8.21 0.46 -5.13
N GLY A 46 8.17 -0.80 -5.60
CA GLY A 46 8.50 -1.98 -4.81
C GLY A 46 9.92 -1.99 -4.26
N ASP A 47 10.90 -1.47 -4.99
CA ASP A 47 12.30 -1.50 -4.56
C ASP A 47 12.54 -0.73 -3.25
N TRP A 48 11.89 0.43 -3.07
CA TRP A 48 11.91 1.16 -1.80
C TRP A 48 11.06 0.50 -0.72
N ASP A 49 10.07 -0.28 -1.12
CA ASP A 49 9.19 -0.97 -0.20
C ASP A 49 9.82 -2.23 0.41
N PHE A 50 10.72 -2.88 -0.33
CA PHE A 50 11.38 -4.12 0.09
C PHE A 50 12.35 -3.95 1.24
N TRP A 51 13.07 -2.84 1.34
CA TRP A 51 14.22 -2.73 2.24
C TRP A 51 14.14 -1.54 3.17
N ALA A 52 14.50 -1.72 4.44
CA ALA A 52 14.53 -0.63 5.40
C ALA A 52 15.59 0.42 5.06
N ASP A 53 16.75 0.03 4.52
CA ASP A 53 17.80 0.95 4.10
C ASP A 53 17.44 1.76 2.86
N TRP A 54 16.35 1.45 2.15
CA TRP A 54 15.88 2.23 1.01
C TRP A 54 14.83 3.28 1.40
N LYS A 55 14.24 3.19 2.60
CA LYS A 55 13.15 4.08 3.06
C LYS A 55 13.68 5.47 3.46
N ASP A 56 14.15 6.22 2.46
CA ASP A 56 14.77 7.53 2.61
C ASP A 56 13.78 8.70 2.63
N ARG A 57 14.30 9.91 2.80
CA ARG A 57 13.49 11.12 2.96
C ARG A 57 13.06 11.77 1.64
N ARG A 58 13.67 11.37 0.51
CA ARG A 58 13.43 12.01 -0.79
C ARG A 58 12.70 11.09 -1.75
N LEU A 59 13.27 9.94 -2.08
CA LEU A 59 12.76 9.11 -3.17
C LEU A 59 11.62 8.22 -2.71
N TRP A 60 11.76 7.53 -1.58
CA TRP A 60 10.67 6.72 -1.02
C TRP A 60 9.42 7.57 -0.71
N VAL A 61 9.60 8.72 -0.06
CA VAL A 61 8.51 9.66 0.27
C VAL A 61 7.83 10.25 -0.98
N THR A 62 8.52 10.30 -2.12
CA THR A 62 7.96 10.80 -3.38
C THR A 62 7.29 9.69 -4.18
N VAL A 63 8.04 8.61 -4.45
CA VAL A 63 7.61 7.54 -5.36
C VAL A 63 6.45 6.78 -4.77
N ALA A 64 6.54 6.31 -3.52
CA ALA A 64 5.54 5.42 -2.95
C ALA A 64 4.13 6.04 -2.94
N PRO A 65 3.90 7.29 -2.49
CA PRO A 65 2.57 7.91 -2.58
C PRO A 65 2.06 8.09 -4.01
N ILE A 66 2.92 8.49 -4.95
CA ILE A 66 2.53 8.74 -6.34
C ILE A 66 2.05 7.45 -7.02
N VAL A 67 2.81 6.36 -6.87
CA VAL A 67 2.47 5.11 -7.57
C VAL A 67 1.34 4.36 -6.89
N SER A 68 1.20 4.49 -5.56
CA SER A 68 0.19 3.79 -4.77
C SER A 68 -1.21 4.40 -4.86
N ILE A 69 -1.38 5.68 -5.17
CA ILE A 69 -2.72 6.30 -5.25
C ILE A 69 -3.54 5.82 -6.48
N THR A 70 -2.88 5.20 -7.46
CA THR A 70 -3.45 4.79 -8.75
C THR A 70 -4.66 3.86 -8.64
N PHE A 71 -4.49 2.69 -8.03
CA PHE A 71 -5.56 1.71 -7.83
C PHE A 71 -6.66 2.20 -6.89
N PRO A 72 -6.36 2.82 -5.72
CA PRO A 72 -7.34 3.51 -4.89
C PRO A 72 -8.27 4.43 -5.70
N ALA A 73 -7.72 5.31 -6.52
CA ALA A 73 -8.51 6.22 -7.34
C ALA A 73 -9.39 5.49 -8.37
N ALA A 74 -8.84 4.47 -9.05
CA ALA A 74 -9.57 3.68 -10.04
C ALA A 74 -10.74 2.88 -9.40
N VAL A 75 -10.49 2.24 -8.27
CA VAL A 75 -11.50 1.45 -7.56
C VAL A 75 -12.54 2.35 -6.90
N GLN A 76 -12.15 3.50 -6.33
CA GLN A 76 -13.09 4.51 -5.86
C GLN A 76 -14.03 4.98 -6.97
N ALA A 77 -13.51 5.23 -8.18
CA ALA A 77 -14.33 5.64 -9.31
C ALA A 77 -15.42 4.61 -9.65
N CYS A 78 -15.12 3.31 -9.55
CA CYS A 78 -16.09 2.24 -9.76
C CYS A 78 -17.06 2.09 -8.58
N LEU A 79 -16.55 1.93 -7.37
CA LEU A 79 -17.34 1.57 -6.18
C LEU A 79 -18.21 2.72 -5.69
N TRP A 80 -17.69 3.95 -5.67
CA TRP A 80 -18.42 5.09 -5.15
C TRP A 80 -19.54 5.56 -6.08
N PHE A 81 -19.25 5.75 -7.37
CA PHE A 81 -20.22 6.32 -8.30
C PHE A 81 -21.30 5.34 -8.75
N ARG A 82 -21.04 4.03 -8.66
CA ARG A 82 -22.03 2.98 -9.03
C ARG A 82 -22.78 2.42 -7.83
N TYR A 83 -22.11 2.25 -6.68
CA TYR A 83 -22.65 1.52 -5.53
C TYR A 83 -22.65 2.31 -4.23
N LYS A 84 -22.11 3.54 -4.21
CA LYS A 84 -21.98 4.38 -3.00
C LYS A 84 -21.28 3.68 -1.85
N LEU A 85 -20.26 2.88 -2.17
CA LEU A 85 -19.45 2.13 -1.21
C LEU A 85 -18.17 2.94 -0.88
N PRO A 86 -18.00 3.43 0.37
CA PRO A 86 -16.90 4.31 0.76
C PRO A 86 -15.66 3.56 1.30
N TRP A 87 -15.21 2.52 0.60
CA TRP A 87 -14.09 1.69 1.05
C TRP A 87 -13.18 1.25 -0.10
N GLY A 88 -13.15 2.03 -1.18
CA GLY A 88 -12.39 1.69 -2.39
C GLY A 88 -10.88 1.76 -2.18
N ALA A 89 -10.38 2.84 -1.58
CA ALA A 89 -8.95 2.99 -1.29
C ALA A 89 -8.49 1.96 -0.25
N THR A 90 -9.28 1.79 0.81
CA THR A 90 -9.00 0.85 1.90
C THR A 90 -8.93 -0.59 1.39
N MET A 91 -9.86 -1.00 0.51
CA MET A 91 -9.80 -2.35 -0.10
C MET A 91 -8.51 -2.58 -0.86
N CYS A 92 -8.08 -1.61 -1.68
CA CYS A 92 -6.82 -1.70 -2.44
C CYS A 92 -5.62 -1.83 -1.50
N VAL A 93 -5.49 -0.95 -0.51
CA VAL A 93 -4.35 -0.94 0.41
C VAL A 93 -4.30 -2.18 1.28
N LEU A 94 -5.44 -2.67 1.80
CA LEU A 94 -5.47 -3.92 2.55
C LEU A 94 -5.13 -5.13 1.66
N GLY A 95 -5.51 -5.10 0.38
CA GLY A 95 -5.08 -6.09 -0.60
C GLY A 95 -3.57 -6.09 -0.77
N LEU A 96 -2.99 -4.93 -1.07
CA LEU A 96 -1.54 -4.76 -1.24
C LEU A 96 -0.78 -5.25 0.00
N LEU A 97 -1.14 -4.75 1.19
CA LEU A 97 -0.48 -5.12 2.44
C LEU A 97 -0.60 -6.61 2.74
N LEU A 98 -1.74 -7.26 2.46
CA LEU A 98 -1.86 -8.71 2.61
C LEU A 98 -0.86 -9.43 1.69
N GLY A 99 -0.83 -9.05 0.41
CA GLY A 99 0.09 -9.64 -0.57
C GLY A 99 1.56 -9.44 -0.19
N GLU A 100 1.91 -8.24 0.26
CA GLU A 100 3.24 -7.91 0.72
C GLU A 100 3.60 -8.70 1.97
N TRP A 101 2.82 -8.63 3.05
CA TRP A 101 3.12 -9.33 4.30
C TRP A 101 3.24 -10.84 4.13
N VAL A 102 2.36 -11.47 3.34
CA VAL A 102 2.48 -12.89 2.98
C VAL A 102 3.83 -13.16 2.32
N ASN A 103 4.22 -12.34 1.34
CA ASN A 103 5.49 -12.50 0.64
C ASN A 103 6.71 -12.23 1.54
N ARG A 104 6.69 -11.17 2.37
CA ARG A 104 7.81 -10.83 3.26
C ARG A 104 8.02 -11.91 4.32
N TYR A 105 6.94 -12.43 4.89
CA TYR A 105 7.04 -13.41 5.96
C TYR A 105 7.42 -14.80 5.44
N PHE A 106 6.74 -15.32 4.41
CA PHE A 106 6.95 -16.69 3.96
C PHE A 106 8.11 -16.84 2.97
N ASN A 107 8.42 -15.82 2.15
CA ASN A 107 9.51 -15.89 1.18
C ASN A 107 10.77 -15.17 1.69
N PHE A 108 10.71 -13.85 1.93
CA PHE A 108 11.91 -13.10 2.32
C PHE A 108 12.51 -13.60 3.63
N TRP A 109 11.67 -13.82 4.65
CA TRP A 109 12.10 -14.42 5.90
C TRP A 109 12.09 -15.96 5.84
N GLY A 110 10.95 -16.57 5.51
CA GLY A 110 10.77 -18.01 5.63
C GLY A 110 11.65 -18.86 4.70
N TRP A 111 12.01 -18.35 3.51
CA TRP A 111 12.82 -19.08 2.54
C TRP A 111 14.25 -18.53 2.42
N THR A 112 14.42 -17.20 2.45
CA THR A 112 15.74 -16.56 2.24
C THR A 112 16.34 -15.91 3.48
N TYR A 113 15.67 -16.03 4.64
CA TYR A 113 16.19 -15.66 5.98
C TYR A 113 16.55 -14.18 6.17
N PHE A 114 16.00 -13.26 5.36
CA PHE A 114 16.07 -11.83 5.65
C PHE A 114 15.18 -11.48 6.84
N PRO A 115 15.69 -10.77 7.85
CA PRO A 115 14.89 -10.40 9.02
C PRO A 115 13.64 -9.61 8.63
N VAL A 116 12.52 -9.91 9.28
CA VAL A 116 11.25 -9.20 9.02
C VAL A 116 11.35 -7.71 9.31
N ASN A 117 12.14 -7.31 10.32
CA ASN A 117 12.42 -5.91 10.62
C ASN A 117 13.36 -5.22 9.61
N PHE A 118 13.87 -5.94 8.61
CA PHE A 118 14.60 -5.37 7.48
C PHE A 118 13.73 -5.30 6.21
N CYS A 119 12.82 -6.26 6.03
CA CYS A 119 12.03 -6.39 4.81
C CYS A 119 10.53 -6.02 4.93
N PHE A 120 10.12 -5.30 5.99
CA PHE A 120 8.73 -4.89 6.20
C PHE A 120 8.23 -3.88 5.14
N PRO A 121 6.94 -3.94 4.77
CA PRO A 121 6.34 -3.05 3.78
C PRO A 121 6.04 -1.65 4.33
N SER A 122 5.78 -0.69 3.44
CA SER A 122 5.32 0.66 3.82
C SER A 122 3.86 0.65 4.26
N ASN A 123 3.54 1.47 5.26
CA ASN A 123 2.18 1.68 5.75
C ASN A 123 1.44 2.73 4.90
N LEU A 124 0.38 2.29 4.19
CA LEU A 124 -0.48 3.14 3.36
C LEU A 124 -1.90 3.32 3.95
N VAL A 125 -2.19 2.68 5.08
CA VAL A 125 -3.55 2.66 5.67
C VAL A 125 -4.06 4.05 6.04
N PRO A 126 -3.28 4.94 6.68
CA PRO A 126 -3.77 6.28 7.04
C PRO A 126 -4.25 7.09 5.82
N GLY A 127 -3.48 7.04 4.72
CA GLY A 127 -3.84 7.72 3.47
C GLY A 127 -5.13 7.17 2.87
N ALA A 128 -5.31 5.85 2.87
CA ALA A 128 -6.52 5.20 2.33
C ALA A 128 -7.79 5.57 3.08
N ILE A 129 -7.75 5.57 4.41
CA ILE A 129 -8.90 5.96 5.23
C ILE A 129 -9.28 7.41 4.94
N VAL A 130 -8.31 8.33 4.94
CA VAL A 130 -8.59 9.75 4.67
C VAL A 130 -9.11 9.96 3.25
N LEU A 131 -8.55 9.27 2.26
CA LEU A 131 -9.00 9.36 0.86
C LEU A 131 -10.44 8.87 0.70
N ASP A 132 -10.82 7.76 1.33
CA ASP A 132 -12.19 7.24 1.32
C ASP A 132 -13.16 8.19 2.06
N VAL A 133 -12.77 8.71 3.22
CA VAL A 133 -13.62 9.62 4.02
C VAL A 133 -13.84 10.96 3.31
N VAL A 134 -12.82 11.54 2.69
CA VAL A 134 -12.96 12.78 1.92
C VAL A 134 -13.95 12.59 0.76
N LEU A 135 -13.88 11.47 0.05
CA LEU A 135 -14.83 11.15 -1.01
C LEU A 135 -16.24 10.93 -0.47
N MET A 136 -16.37 10.23 0.64
CA MET A 136 -17.67 9.96 1.28
C MET A 136 -18.35 11.25 1.73
N LEU A 137 -17.63 12.15 2.40
CA LEU A 137 -18.18 13.38 2.98
C LEU A 137 -18.48 14.44 1.90
N SER A 138 -17.61 14.58 0.91
CA SER A 138 -17.76 15.59 -0.13
C SER A 138 -18.60 15.14 -1.32
N ASN A 139 -18.70 13.82 -1.56
CA ASN A 139 -19.26 13.22 -2.76
C ASN A 139 -18.72 13.86 -4.07
N SER A 140 -17.49 14.39 -4.05
CA SER A 140 -16.90 15.16 -5.15
C SER A 140 -15.55 14.58 -5.53
N MET A 141 -15.43 14.10 -6.78
CA MET A 141 -14.16 13.59 -7.31
C MET A 141 -13.08 14.67 -7.32
N THR A 142 -13.43 15.91 -7.70
CA THR A 142 -12.50 17.02 -7.79
C THR A 142 -11.94 17.40 -6.41
N LEU A 143 -12.80 17.41 -5.39
CA LEU A 143 -12.37 17.70 -4.03
C LEU A 143 -11.48 16.59 -3.49
N THR A 144 -11.84 15.32 -3.70
CA THR A 144 -11.00 14.18 -3.33
C THR A 144 -9.65 14.19 -4.05
N ALA A 145 -9.60 14.56 -5.33
CA ALA A 145 -8.34 14.64 -6.07
C ALA A 145 -7.38 15.69 -5.48
N VAL A 146 -7.90 16.85 -5.08
CA VAL A 146 -7.07 17.93 -4.51
C VAL A 146 -6.76 17.66 -3.04
N VAL A 147 -7.79 17.57 -2.19
CA VAL A 147 -7.62 17.46 -0.72
C VAL A 147 -7.19 16.06 -0.33
N GLY A 148 -7.85 15.04 -0.88
CA GLY A 148 -7.51 13.65 -0.62
C GLY A 148 -6.16 13.26 -1.20
N GLY A 149 -5.83 13.71 -2.42
CA GLY A 149 -4.51 13.52 -3.02
C GLY A 149 -3.38 14.19 -2.24
N MET A 150 -3.59 15.42 -1.76
CA MET A 150 -2.64 16.10 -0.90
C MET A 150 -2.47 15.38 0.45
N ALA A 151 -3.58 14.97 1.08
CA ALA A 151 -3.54 14.22 2.33
C ALA A 151 -2.82 12.87 2.17
N TRP A 152 -3.03 12.17 1.06
CA TRP A 152 -2.36 10.90 0.75
C TRP A 152 -0.84 11.03 0.78
N GLY A 153 -0.29 12.07 0.13
CA GLY A 153 1.15 12.34 0.14
C GLY A 153 1.67 12.77 1.51
N LEU A 154 0.98 13.71 2.16
CA LEU A 154 1.44 14.29 3.43
C LEU A 154 1.37 13.33 4.61
N LEU A 155 0.41 12.41 4.61
CA LEU A 155 0.24 11.42 5.69
C LEU A 155 1.19 10.22 5.56
N PHE A 156 1.85 10.05 4.42
CA PHE A 156 2.70 8.89 4.17
C PHE A 156 3.86 8.79 5.16
N TYR A 157 4.72 9.82 5.22
CA TYR A 157 5.89 9.78 6.09
C TYR A 157 5.50 9.78 7.59
N PRO A 158 4.57 10.62 8.07
CA PRO A 158 4.08 10.55 9.45
C PRO A 158 3.47 9.19 9.81
N GLY A 159 2.75 8.54 8.88
CA GLY A 159 2.14 7.23 9.09
C GLY A 159 3.16 6.07 9.17
N ASN A 160 4.38 6.28 8.67
CA ASN A 160 5.45 5.30 8.71
C ASN A 160 6.53 5.60 9.76
N TRP A 161 6.70 6.88 10.14
CA TRP A 161 7.76 7.31 11.06
C TRP A 161 7.82 6.48 12.35
N PRO A 162 6.71 6.14 13.03
CA PRO A 162 6.76 5.30 14.23
C PRO A 162 7.38 3.91 14.02
N ILE A 163 7.36 3.39 12.79
CA ILE A 163 7.90 2.08 12.42
C ILE A 163 9.41 2.20 12.10
N ILE A 164 9.79 3.23 11.35
CA ILE A 164 11.16 3.38 10.84
C ILE A 164 12.10 4.16 11.78
N ALA A 165 11.57 4.98 12.69
CA ALA A 165 12.35 5.83 13.58
C ALA A 165 13.39 5.04 14.42
N PRO A 166 13.08 3.86 14.99
CA PRO A 166 14.07 3.08 15.71
C PRO A 166 15.28 2.68 14.86
N LEU A 167 15.10 2.53 13.54
CA LEU A 167 16.18 2.14 12.62
C LEU A 167 17.06 3.32 12.18
N HIS A 168 16.66 4.56 12.51
CA HIS A 168 17.41 5.78 12.19
C HIS A 168 18.35 6.22 13.31
N VAL A 169 18.45 5.46 14.40
CA VAL A 169 19.42 5.71 15.47
C VAL A 169 20.84 5.54 14.90
N PRO A 170 21.74 6.53 15.09
CA PRO A 170 23.11 6.42 14.60
C PRO A 170 23.92 5.45 15.45
N VAL A 171 24.82 4.72 14.79
CA VAL A 171 25.77 3.78 15.40
C VAL A 171 27.13 3.99 14.76
N GLU A 172 28.18 3.95 15.57
CA GLU A 172 29.55 3.88 15.07
C GLU A 172 29.91 2.41 14.79
N TYR A 173 30.26 2.11 13.54
CA TYR A 173 30.66 0.78 13.10
C TYR A 173 31.98 0.88 12.34
N ASN A 174 33.05 0.26 12.88
CA ASN A 174 34.41 0.31 12.33
C ASN A 174 34.90 1.74 12.02
N GLY A 175 34.60 2.71 12.90
CA GLY A 175 35.03 4.11 12.75
C GLY A 175 34.21 4.94 11.77
N MET A 176 33.10 4.41 11.23
CA MET A 176 32.15 5.17 10.39
C MET A 176 30.77 5.23 11.06
N MET A 177 30.05 6.33 10.84
CA MET A 177 28.65 6.44 11.27
C MET A 177 27.74 5.70 10.27
N PHE A 178 26.87 4.84 10.80
CA PHE A 178 25.77 4.21 10.09
C PHE A 178 24.46 4.49 10.82
N THR A 179 23.33 4.41 10.12
CA THR A 179 22.06 4.14 10.80
C THR A 179 21.91 2.64 11.04
N LEU A 180 21.04 2.22 11.97
CA LEU A 180 20.71 0.80 12.12
C LEU A 180 20.14 0.20 10.82
N ALA A 181 19.38 0.98 10.03
CA ALA A 181 18.89 0.55 8.73
C ALA A 181 20.03 0.24 7.75
N ASP A 182 21.01 1.15 7.63
CA ASP A 182 22.19 0.93 6.77
C ASP A 182 22.99 -0.30 7.25
N LEU A 183 23.10 -0.48 8.57
CA LEU A 183 23.79 -1.62 9.15
C LEU A 183 23.08 -2.95 8.82
N GLN A 184 21.74 -2.98 8.82
CA GLN A 184 20.99 -4.15 8.34
C GLN A 184 21.31 -4.45 6.87
N GLY A 185 21.31 -3.42 6.01
CA GLY A 185 21.66 -3.56 4.59
C GLY A 185 23.10 -4.00 4.34
N TYR A 186 24.01 -3.71 5.27
CA TYR A 186 25.40 -4.14 5.26
C TYR A 186 25.58 -5.59 5.75
N HIS A 187 24.88 -6.00 6.81
CA HIS A 187 25.02 -7.32 7.42
C HIS A 187 24.29 -8.43 6.63
N TYR A 188 23.08 -8.14 6.14
CA TYR A 188 22.27 -9.13 5.45
C TYR A 188 22.53 -9.05 3.95
N VAL A 189 23.52 -9.83 3.50
CA VAL A 189 24.05 -9.81 2.14
C VAL A 189 22.96 -10.08 1.10
N ARG A 190 22.74 -9.11 0.21
CA ARG A 190 21.85 -9.23 -0.94
C ARG A 190 22.66 -9.40 -2.23
N THR A 191 22.84 -10.64 -2.67
CA THR A 191 23.74 -10.99 -3.79
C THR A 191 23.45 -10.22 -5.09
N GLY A 192 22.17 -9.91 -5.37
CA GLY A 192 21.75 -9.22 -6.59
C GLY A 192 21.47 -7.72 -6.43
N THR A 193 21.58 -7.15 -5.23
CA THR A 193 21.25 -5.74 -4.97
C THR A 193 22.37 -5.04 -4.20
N PRO A 194 23.50 -4.73 -4.87
CA PRO A 194 24.58 -3.96 -4.28
C PRO A 194 24.17 -2.51 -3.95
N GLU A 195 24.91 -1.89 -3.03
CA GLU A 195 24.61 -0.56 -2.47
C GLU A 195 24.38 0.52 -3.53
N TYR A 196 25.16 0.54 -4.61
CA TYR A 196 25.10 1.60 -5.61
C TYR A 196 23.79 1.61 -6.42
N ILE A 197 23.03 0.51 -6.43
CA ILE A 197 21.69 0.46 -7.06
C ILE A 197 20.66 1.23 -6.22
N ARG A 198 20.92 1.39 -4.92
CA ARG A 198 20.03 2.10 -4.01
C ARG A 198 19.87 3.56 -4.43
N MET A 199 18.66 3.90 -4.82
CA MET A 199 18.26 5.27 -5.14
C MET A 199 17.72 5.94 -3.88
N VAL A 200 18.60 6.57 -3.11
CA VAL A 200 18.26 7.34 -1.90
C VAL A 200 18.85 8.74 -1.96
N GLU A 201 18.45 9.59 -1.02
CA GLU A 201 19.06 10.91 -0.84
C GLU A 201 20.59 10.82 -0.63
N LYS A 202 21.34 11.58 -1.45
CA LYS A 202 22.82 11.72 -1.36
C LYS A 202 23.27 13.18 -1.19
N GLY A 203 22.34 14.07 -0.80
CA GLY A 203 22.55 15.52 -0.74
C GLY A 203 22.66 16.18 -2.12
N THR A 204 22.40 17.49 -2.17
CA THR A 204 22.72 18.35 -3.31
C THR A 204 23.17 19.72 -2.80
N LEU A 205 23.90 20.48 -3.61
CA LEU A 205 24.31 21.86 -3.26
C LEU A 205 23.15 22.85 -3.13
N ARG A 206 21.90 22.42 -3.37
CA ARG A 206 20.69 23.25 -3.36
C ARG A 206 19.68 22.81 -2.30
N THR A 207 20.02 21.81 -1.49
CA THR A 207 19.15 21.29 -0.42
C THR A 207 19.53 21.96 0.90
N PHE A 208 18.54 22.35 1.69
CA PHE A 208 18.68 23.01 2.99
C PHE A 208 18.05 22.16 4.09
#